data_AF-A0A4R2IGF4-F1
#
_entry.id   AF-A0A4R2IGF4-F1
#
_cell.length_a   1.000
_cell.length_b   1.000
_cell.length_c   1.000
_cell.angle_alpha   90.00
_cell.angle_beta   90.00
_cell.angle_gamma   90.00
#
_symmetry.space_group_name_H-M   'P 1'
#
loop_
_entity.id
_entity.type
_entity.pdbx_description
1 polymer ?
#
loop_
_entity_poly.entity_id
_entity_poly.type
_entity_poly.pdbx_seq_one_letter_code
_entity_poly.pdbx_strand_id
1 'polypeptide(L)' 'MNIILALIPVSLVLLGLAVAAFFWAVDAAQYDDLDTPALAPLVDDEAATRDAGPAPR' A
#
# COMPACT_ATOMS: atom_id res chain seq x y z
N MET A 1 31.29 2.98 32.74
CA MET A 1 30.36 4.14 32.74
C MET A 1 30.72 5.16 31.65
N ASN A 2 31.05 4.73 30.42
CA ASN A 2 31.38 5.65 29.32
C ASN A 2 30.50 5.39 28.08
N ILE A 3 29.98 4.15 27.97
CA ILE A 3 29.10 3.72 26.88
C ILE A 3 27.80 4.51 26.82
N ILE A 4 27.27 4.98 27.97
CA ILE A 4 26.06 5.81 28.03
C ILE A 4 26.23 7.09 27.19
N LEU A 5 27.43 7.70 27.21
CA LEU A 5 27.73 8.90 26.44
C LEU A 5 27.72 8.64 24.92
N ALA A 6 27.97 7.40 24.48
CA ALA A 6 27.84 6.99 23.09
C ALA A 6 26.40 6.56 22.75
N LEU A 7 25.68 5.93 23.67
CA LEU A 7 24.32 5.43 23.43
C LEU A 7 23.28 6.55 23.34
N ILE A 8 23.43 7.63 24.10
CA ILE A 8 22.51 8.79 24.03
C ILE A 8 22.48 9.42 22.62
N PRO A 9 23.60 9.81 22.00
CA PRO A 9 23.55 10.39 20.66
C PRO A 9 23.10 9.37 19.60
N VAL A 10 23.52 8.10 19.73
CA VAL A 10 23.07 7.03 18.81
C VAL A 10 21.55 6.85 18.88
N SER A 11 20.95 6.84 20.07
CA SER A 11 19.51 6.68 20.21
C SER A 11 18.74 7.90 19.68
N LEU A 12 19.25 9.12 19.86
CA LEU A 12 18.67 10.33 19.27
C LEU A 12 18.69 10.29 17.74
N VAL A 13 19.80 9.83 17.15
CA VAL A 13 19.90 9.66 15.69
C VAL A 13 18.91 8.61 15.19
N LEU A 14 18.84 7.45 15.85
CA LEU A 14 17.89 6.39 15.50
C LEU A 14 16.44 6.84 15.64
N LEU A 15 16.12 7.59 16.71
CA LEU A 15 14.78 8.18 16.90
C LEU A 15 14.46 9.17 15.79
N GLY A 16 15.39 10.05 15.42
CA GLY A 16 15.22 11.00 14.32
C GLY A 16 14.99 10.30 12.98
N LEU A 17 15.76 9.24 12.70
CA LEU A 17 15.57 8.39 11.52
C LEU A 17 14.20 7.73 11.50
N ALA A 18 13.74 7.18 12.62
CA ALA A 18 12.42 6.55 12.73
C ALA A 18 11.28 7.55 12.48
N VAL A 19 11.38 8.75 13.06
CA VAL A 19 10.40 9.83 12.85
C VAL A 19 10.40 10.28 11.38
N ALA A 20 11.57 10.47 10.77
CA ALA A 20 11.68 10.83 9.36
C ALA A 20 11.09 9.75 8.43
N ALA A 21 11.38 8.48 8.69
CA ALA A 21 10.82 7.35 7.94
C ALA A 21 9.30 7.25 8.10
N PHE A 22 8.76 7.52 9.30
CA PHE A 22 7.33 7.56 9.55
C PHE A 22 6.64 8.64 8.70
N PHE A 23 7.15 9.87 8.72
CA PHE A 23 6.58 10.95 7.91
C PHE A 23 6.73 10.69 6.41
N TRP A 24 7.85 10.13 5.97
CA TRP A 24 8.03 9.70 4.58
C TRP A 24 6.99 8.65 4.17
N ALA A 25 6.74 7.63 5.01
CA ALA A 25 5.75 6.60 4.71
C ALA A 25 4.31 7.13 4.69
N VAL A 26 3.98 8.10 5.54
CA VAL A 26 2.66 8.75 5.56
C VAL A 26 2.45 9.61 4.31
N ASP A 27 3.47 10.35 3.87
CA ASP A 27 3.40 11.22 2.68
C ASP A 27 3.55 10.45 1.36
N ALA A 28 4.20 9.27 1.37
CA ALA A 28 4.41 8.40 0.21
C ALA A 28 3.13 7.73 -0.33
N ALA A 29 1.97 8.34 -0.09
CA ALA A 29 0.76 8.19 -0.89
C ALA A 29 0.43 6.75 -1.32
N GLN A 30 0.49 5.80 -0.38
CA GLN A 30 -0.08 4.44 -0.58
C GLN A 30 -1.60 4.43 -0.77
N TYR A 31 -2.22 5.60 -0.96
CA TYR A 31 -3.64 5.80 -1.18
C TYR A 31 -3.98 6.17 -2.63
N ASP A 32 -2.98 6.43 -3.49
CA ASP A 32 -3.21 6.79 -4.90
C ASP A 32 -3.69 5.59 -5.75
N ASP A 33 -3.56 4.37 -5.22
CA ASP A 33 -3.96 3.12 -5.88
C ASP A 33 -5.14 2.41 -5.20
N LEU A 34 -5.88 3.09 -4.33
CA LEU A 34 -7.19 2.60 -3.84
C LEU A 34 -8.34 2.92 -4.81
N ASP A 35 -8.08 3.78 -5.79
CA ASP A 35 -9.01 4.11 -6.88
C ASP A 35 -8.86 3.15 -8.08
N THR A 36 -7.85 2.26 -8.07
CA THR A 36 -7.71 1.14 -9.01
C THR A 36 -8.71 0.04 -8.65
N PRO A 37 -9.54 -0.41 -9.60
CA PRO A 37 -10.99 -0.43 -9.42
C PRO A 37 -11.47 -1.62 -8.60
N ALA A 38 -12.22 -1.33 -7.53
CA ALA A 38 -13.06 -2.30 -6.80
C ALA A 38 -14.16 -2.96 -7.67
N LEU A 39 -14.23 -2.65 -8.97
CA LEU A 39 -15.19 -3.16 -9.94
C LEU A 39 -14.62 -4.22 -10.91
N ALA A 40 -13.30 -4.49 -10.91
CA ALA A 40 -12.73 -5.46 -11.84
C ALA A 40 -13.31 -6.89 -11.71
N PRO A 41 -13.51 -7.46 -10.50
CA PRO A 41 -14.00 -8.85 -10.38
C PRO A 41 -15.46 -9.05 -10.77
N LEU A 42 -16.27 -7.98 -10.85
CA LEU A 42 -17.73 -8.06 -11.07
C LEU A 42 -18.12 -7.87 -12.54
N VAL A 43 -17.23 -7.37 -13.39
CA VAL A 43 -17.51 -7.07 -14.81
C VAL A 43 -17.16 -8.24 -15.73
N ASP A 44 -16.24 -9.12 -15.33
CA ASP A 44 -15.81 -10.27 -16.14
C ASP A 44 -16.89 -11.36 -16.29
N ASP A 45 -17.76 -11.54 -15.30
CA ASP A 45 -18.84 -12.56 -15.33
C ASP A 45 -20.02 -12.17 -16.24
N GLU A 46 -20.16 -10.88 -16.55
CA GLU A 46 -21.26 -10.37 -17.36
C GLU A 46 -21.00 -10.44 -18.88
N ALA A 47 -19.73 -10.52 -19.30
CA ALA A 47 -19.37 -10.69 -20.71
C ALA A 47 -19.61 -12.13 -21.18
N ALA A 48 -19.28 -13.13 -20.36
CA ALA A 48 -19.45 -14.54 -20.71
C ALA A 48 -20.91 -14.96 -20.90
N THR A 49 -21.86 -14.27 -20.24
CA THR A 49 -23.29 -14.60 -20.32
C THR A 49 -23.97 -14.03 -21.58
N ARG A 50 -23.41 -13.00 -22.22
CA ARG A 50 -24.02 -12.35 -23.40
C ARG A 50 -23.65 -13.00 -24.74
N ASP A 51 -22.58 -13.80 -24.78
CA ASP A 51 -22.13 -14.51 -25.99
C ASP A 51 -22.72 -15.92 -26.15
N ALA A 52 -23.55 -16.38 -25.21
CA ALA A 52 -24.39 -17.56 -25.41
C ALA A 52 -25.61 -17.20 -26.30
N GLY A 53 -25.33 -16.95 -27.58
CA GLY A 53 -26.35 -16.85 -28.62
C GLY A 53 -27.28 -18.07 -28.61
N PRO A 54 -28.55 -17.92 -29.06
CA PRO A 54 -29.56 -18.97 -28.91
C PRO A 54 -29.09 -20.27 -29.59
N ALA A 55 -29.09 -21.35 -28.81
CA ALA A 55 -28.75 -22.68 -29.29
C ALA A 55 -29.58 -23.02 -30.56
N PRO A 56 -28.94 -23.50 -31.65
CA PRO A 56 -29.67 -23.98 -32.80
C PRO A 56 -30.50 -25.20 -32.38
N ARG A 57 -31.76 -25.19 -32.80
CA ARG A 57 -32.82 -26.15 -32.45
C ARG A 57 -32.47 -27.60 -32.78
#